data_AF-A0A9Q7XAX0-F1
#
_entry.id   AF-A0A9Q7XAX0-F1
#
_cell.length_a   1.000
_cell.length_b   1.000
_cell.length_c   1.000
_cell.angle_alpha   90.00
_cell.angle_beta   90.00
_cell.angle_gamma   90.00
#
_symmetry.space_group_name_H-M   'P 1'
#
loop_
_entity.id
_entity.type
_entity.pdbx_description
1 polymer ?
#
loop_
_entity_poly.entity_id
_entity_poly.type
_entity_poly.pdbx_seq_one_letter_code
_entity_poly.pdbx_strand_id
1 'polypeptide(L)'
;MPPRLTRAAKEADGHDEATPEVKVAESSSSTTASHGISAETERPPSTAPTKLKAKAKAARNQPLLSDGPSTSTTTTTTSSSSNPEPPPTPPSAEATRKPTMEDRQARLSTLRSKMAASTRANRHDILSEQSRSRSLASKLKNPSTSRKLAKAESLLEQRDLRESGEDVERHRNMTYSLEDDEKWDKKLQQKETRKDQGTSDFGNAAQRAYQRQVRLLKPNIAEYQKEKEERAKTYSNSPPSKPLVRKPKGTIENYTARVGEEAEEIHYGTHRPSDDAMDRVVQHLNHEKQVIQNRSRRREEQEDAEVNYINDGNKHFNKKLKRFYDKETKEIRENLERGTAL
;
A
#
# COMPACT_ATOMS: atom_id res chain seq x y z
N MET A 1 11.44 -31.50 16.12
CA MET A 1 10.62 -31.52 14.89
C MET A 1 11.13 -30.44 13.94
N PRO A 2 11.66 -30.79 12.76
CA PRO A 2 12.12 -29.81 11.76
C PRO A 2 10.95 -28.96 11.21
N PRO A 3 11.22 -27.79 10.59
CA PRO A 3 10.19 -27.04 9.85
C PRO A 3 9.59 -27.91 8.74
N ARG A 4 8.31 -27.69 8.41
CA ARG A 4 7.69 -28.38 7.28
C ARG A 4 8.25 -27.77 6.00
N LEU A 5 8.78 -28.60 5.10
CA LEU A 5 9.30 -28.13 3.82
C LEU A 5 8.13 -27.71 2.92
N THR A 6 8.28 -26.56 2.26
CA THR A 6 7.41 -26.18 1.13
C THR A 6 7.77 -27.03 -0.08
N ARG A 7 6.86 -27.10 -1.06
CA ARG A 7 7.16 -27.85 -2.30
C ARG A 7 8.36 -27.26 -3.03
N ALA A 8 8.44 -25.93 -3.14
CA ALA A 8 9.60 -25.26 -3.72
C ALA A 8 10.93 -25.61 -3.02
N ALA A 9 10.93 -25.80 -1.68
CA ALA A 9 12.12 -26.24 -0.96
C ALA A 9 12.44 -27.71 -1.24
N LYS A 10 11.41 -28.56 -1.38
CA LYS A 10 11.58 -29.97 -1.73
C LYS A 10 12.04 -30.18 -3.18
N GLU A 11 11.58 -29.35 -4.12
CA GLU A 11 12.04 -29.35 -5.51
C GLU A 11 13.47 -28.83 -5.63
N ALA A 12 13.87 -27.85 -4.81
CA ALA A 12 15.27 -27.40 -4.73
C ALA A 12 16.21 -28.51 -4.22
N ASP A 13 15.85 -29.21 -3.14
CA ASP A 13 16.64 -30.35 -2.63
C ASP A 13 16.68 -31.52 -3.63
N GLY A 14 15.61 -31.75 -4.40
CA GLY A 14 15.55 -32.80 -5.42
C GLY A 14 16.38 -32.54 -6.68
N HIS A 15 16.81 -31.30 -6.91
CA HIS A 15 17.67 -30.95 -8.04
C HIS A 15 19.17 -31.14 -7.75
N ASP A 16 19.57 -31.23 -6.47
CA ASP A 16 20.96 -31.53 -6.07
C ASP A 16 21.26 -33.04 -5.98
N GLU A 17 20.24 -33.91 -6.05
CA GLU A 17 20.39 -35.37 -5.91
C GLU A 17 20.50 -36.13 -7.26
N ALA A 18 20.71 -35.42 -8.37
CA ALA A 18 20.89 -36.00 -9.70
C ALA A 18 22.36 -35.97 -10.17
N THR A 19 23.22 -36.76 -9.51
CA THR A 19 24.54 -37.14 -10.05
C THR A 19 24.44 -38.42 -10.87
N PRO A 20 24.89 -38.44 -12.15
CA PRO A 20 25.45 -39.65 -12.75
C PRO A 20 26.98 -39.65 -12.67
N GLU A 21 27.51 -40.86 -12.52
CA GLU A 21 28.90 -41.24 -12.24
C GLU A 21 29.98 -40.68 -13.20
N VAL A 22 31.02 -40.12 -12.58
CA VAL A 22 32.47 -40.35 -12.80
C VAL A 22 32.97 -40.72 -14.22
N LYS A 23 33.74 -39.80 -14.82
CA LYS A 23 35.02 -40.16 -15.46
C LYS A 23 36.14 -39.27 -14.93
N VAL A 24 37.15 -39.92 -14.38
CA VAL A 24 38.39 -39.38 -13.82
C VAL A 24 39.29 -38.88 -14.94
N ALA A 25 39.83 -37.67 -14.79
CA ALA A 25 41.17 -37.30 -15.23
C ALA A 25 41.69 -36.15 -14.35
N GLU A 26 42.73 -36.44 -13.58
CA GLU A 26 43.47 -35.51 -12.74
C GLU A 26 44.20 -34.45 -13.57
N SER A 27 44.33 -33.23 -13.04
CA SER A 27 45.59 -32.46 -12.97
C SER A 27 45.38 -31.08 -12.31
N SER A 28 45.83 -31.02 -11.05
CA SER A 28 46.60 -29.94 -10.39
C SER A 28 46.50 -28.44 -10.81
N SER A 29 46.27 -27.64 -9.76
CA SER A 29 47.01 -26.42 -9.36
C SER A 29 46.57 -25.02 -9.82
N SER A 30 46.07 -24.27 -8.82
CA SER A 30 46.63 -23.00 -8.31
C SER A 30 46.31 -21.65 -8.99
N THR A 31 45.59 -20.83 -8.19
CA THR A 31 45.86 -19.40 -7.85
C THR A 31 45.38 -18.25 -8.76
N THR A 32 44.83 -17.25 -8.06
CA THR A 32 44.84 -15.79 -8.24
C THR A 32 43.57 -15.08 -8.74
N ALA A 33 43.18 -14.13 -7.89
CA ALA A 33 42.25 -13.06 -8.11
C ALA A 33 42.77 -12.03 -9.14
N SER A 34 41.87 -11.31 -9.81
CA SER A 34 41.76 -9.83 -9.75
C SER A 34 41.00 -9.22 -10.94
N HIS A 35 40.40 -8.04 -10.70
CA HIS A 35 39.92 -7.01 -11.64
C HIS A 35 38.75 -7.39 -12.57
N GLY A 36 37.61 -6.67 -12.63
CA GLY A 36 37.37 -5.25 -12.42
C GLY A 36 37.64 -4.47 -13.70
N ILE A 37 36.63 -4.27 -14.55
CA ILE A 37 36.53 -3.18 -15.55
C ILE A 37 35.05 -2.98 -15.92
N SER A 38 34.61 -1.74 -15.73
CA SER A 38 33.41 -1.13 -16.31
C SER A 38 33.63 -0.81 -17.78
N ALA A 39 32.64 -1.03 -18.65
CA ALA A 39 32.58 -0.34 -19.94
C ALA A 39 31.12 -0.18 -20.40
N GLU A 40 30.68 1.06 -20.25
CA GLU A 40 29.57 1.73 -20.90
C GLU A 40 29.85 1.85 -22.41
N THR A 41 28.91 1.48 -23.29
CA THR A 41 28.88 1.94 -24.68
C THR A 41 27.45 1.90 -25.24
N GLU A 42 27.18 2.96 -25.98
CA GLU A 42 25.92 3.48 -26.47
C GLU A 42 25.23 2.65 -27.58
N ARG A 43 23.93 2.95 -27.73
CA ARG A 43 23.05 2.58 -28.86
C ARG A 43 23.48 3.27 -30.17
N PRO A 44 23.05 2.73 -31.34
CA PRO A 44 21.92 3.38 -32.03
C PRO A 44 20.88 2.41 -32.65
N PRO A 45 19.72 2.93 -33.10
CA PRO A 45 18.47 2.17 -33.25
C PRO A 45 18.17 1.71 -34.68
N SER A 46 17.52 0.54 -34.82
CA SER A 46 16.93 0.06 -36.07
C SER A 46 15.41 -0.06 -35.96
N THR A 47 14.77 0.29 -37.07
CA THR A 47 13.37 0.58 -37.34
C THR A 47 12.55 -0.66 -37.71
N ALA A 48 11.32 -0.80 -37.17
CA ALA A 48 10.09 -1.19 -37.91
C ALA A 48 8.89 -1.40 -36.94
N PRO A 49 7.73 -0.72 -37.13
CA PRO A 49 6.52 -1.00 -36.38
C PRO A 49 5.53 -1.90 -37.15
N THR A 50 5.14 -3.03 -36.54
CA THR A 50 4.01 -3.86 -36.96
C THR A 50 2.68 -3.25 -36.50
N LYS A 51 1.75 -3.08 -37.44
CA LYS A 51 0.38 -2.57 -37.22
C LYS A 51 -0.48 -3.60 -36.49
N LEU A 52 -1.02 -3.25 -35.33
CA LEU A 52 -2.22 -3.89 -34.76
C LEU A 52 -3.34 -2.85 -34.61
N LYS A 53 -4.44 -3.08 -35.32
CA LYS A 53 -5.67 -2.29 -35.25
C LYS A 53 -6.44 -2.66 -33.98
N ALA A 54 -6.53 -1.74 -33.01
CA ALA A 54 -7.51 -1.81 -31.93
C ALA A 54 -8.53 -0.67 -32.10
N LYS A 55 -9.81 -1.05 -32.18
CA LYS A 55 -10.95 -0.18 -32.41
C LYS A 55 -11.46 0.33 -31.06
N ALA A 56 -11.13 1.57 -30.69
CA ALA A 56 -11.62 2.18 -29.46
C ALA A 56 -13.03 2.76 -29.65
N LYS A 57 -14.01 2.22 -28.92
CA LYS A 57 -15.34 2.81 -28.74
C LYS A 57 -15.22 4.01 -27.79
N ALA A 58 -15.60 5.20 -28.25
CA ALA A 58 -15.72 6.39 -27.41
C ALA A 58 -17.00 6.29 -26.56
N ALA A 59 -16.86 6.38 -25.23
CA ALA A 59 -17.99 6.53 -24.32
C ALA A 59 -18.47 7.99 -24.35
N ARG A 60 -19.74 8.14 -24.72
CA ARG A 60 -20.55 9.35 -24.66
C ARG A 60 -21.03 9.52 -23.22
N ASN A 61 -20.85 10.72 -22.66
CA ASN A 61 -21.72 11.43 -21.72
C ASN A 61 -20.90 12.24 -20.69
N GLN A 62 -20.97 13.56 -20.80
CA GLN A 62 -20.93 14.47 -19.65
C GLN A 62 -22.00 15.55 -19.86
N PRO A 63 -22.77 15.92 -18.82
CA PRO A 63 -23.85 16.87 -18.92
C PRO A 63 -23.35 18.33 -18.91
N LEU A 64 -24.08 19.15 -19.66
CA LEU A 64 -23.93 20.59 -19.81
C LEU A 64 -24.19 21.30 -18.48
N LEU A 65 -23.22 22.04 -17.95
CA LEU A 65 -23.44 22.97 -16.83
C LEU A 65 -23.87 24.33 -17.39
N SER A 66 -24.92 24.87 -16.76
CA SER A 66 -25.69 26.06 -17.10
C SER A 66 -24.97 27.37 -16.74
N ASP A 67 -25.06 28.35 -17.64
CA ASP A 67 -24.68 29.74 -17.46
C ASP A 67 -25.51 30.44 -16.37
N GLY A 68 -24.85 31.29 -15.58
CA GLY A 68 -25.41 32.25 -14.63
C GLY A 68 -24.39 33.35 -14.33
N PRO A 69 -24.83 34.56 -13.93
CA PRO A 69 -24.54 35.78 -14.68
C PRO A 69 -23.36 36.62 -14.19
N SER A 70 -22.80 37.36 -15.14
CA SER A 70 -21.82 38.43 -15.00
C SER A 70 -22.16 39.46 -13.92
N THR A 71 -21.18 39.80 -13.09
CA THR A 71 -21.08 41.10 -12.43
C THR A 71 -19.79 41.80 -12.84
N SER A 72 -19.99 43.00 -13.36
CA SER A 72 -19.01 43.99 -13.78
C SER A 72 -18.14 44.50 -12.64
N THR A 73 -16.84 44.68 -12.86
CA THR A 73 -16.07 45.75 -12.21
C THR A 73 -15.03 46.30 -13.17
N THR A 74 -15.32 47.51 -13.63
CA THR A 74 -14.44 48.43 -14.36
C THR A 74 -13.34 48.92 -13.43
N THR A 75 -12.07 48.83 -13.84
CA THR A 75 -11.02 49.73 -13.34
C THR A 75 -10.28 50.36 -14.50
N THR A 76 -10.50 51.66 -14.60
CA THR A 76 -9.81 52.65 -15.40
C THR A 76 -8.41 52.86 -14.84
N THR A 77 -7.39 52.89 -15.68
CA THR A 77 -6.20 53.71 -15.38
C THR A 77 -5.62 54.28 -16.66
N THR A 78 -5.45 55.59 -16.59
CA THR A 78 -5.21 56.56 -17.64
C THR A 78 -3.77 57.04 -17.54
N SER A 79 -3.06 57.14 -18.67
CA SER A 79 -1.95 58.07 -18.95
C SER A 79 -1.61 57.91 -20.44
N SER A 80 -1.81 58.85 -21.38
CA SER A 80 -1.37 60.26 -21.54
C SER A 80 0.13 60.43 -21.32
N SER A 81 0.95 61.02 -22.20
CA SER A 81 0.86 61.55 -23.57
C SER A 81 2.29 62.00 -23.94
N SER A 82 2.65 61.98 -25.23
CA SER A 82 3.35 63.05 -25.98
C SER A 82 4.37 62.56 -27.03
N ASN A 83 4.11 63.05 -28.25
CA ASN A 83 4.84 62.99 -29.53
C ASN A 83 5.84 64.20 -29.60
N PRO A 84 6.60 64.57 -30.68
CA PRO A 84 6.57 64.11 -32.10
C PRO A 84 7.95 63.96 -32.83
N GLU A 85 8.07 63.23 -33.96
CA GLU A 85 8.20 63.70 -35.38
C GLU A 85 9.46 63.04 -36.06
N PRO A 86 9.70 62.92 -37.42
CA PRO A 86 8.89 62.99 -38.67
C PRO A 86 8.91 61.67 -39.51
N PRO A 87 8.30 61.59 -40.73
CA PRO A 87 7.83 60.34 -41.34
C PRO A 87 8.77 59.74 -42.40
N PRO A 88 8.60 58.45 -42.77
CA PRO A 88 8.84 58.01 -44.12
C PRO A 88 7.54 58.00 -44.95
N THR A 89 7.66 58.60 -46.13
CA THR A 89 6.76 58.68 -47.28
C THR A 89 5.89 57.44 -47.57
N PRO A 90 4.71 57.63 -48.19
CA PRO A 90 3.73 56.57 -48.40
C PRO A 90 4.06 55.69 -49.61
N PRO A 91 3.82 54.37 -49.57
CA PRO A 91 3.26 53.67 -50.71
C PRO A 91 1.74 53.77 -50.57
N SER A 92 1.14 54.70 -51.29
CA SER A 92 0.39 54.37 -52.51
C SER A 92 -0.75 53.39 -52.24
N ALA A 93 -1.91 54.00 -51.95
CA ALA A 93 -3.26 53.55 -52.27
C ALA A 93 -3.41 52.14 -52.85
N GLU A 94 -3.87 51.19 -52.02
CA GLU A 94 -4.65 50.05 -52.54
C GLU A 94 -5.63 49.49 -51.50
N ALA A 95 -6.59 50.31 -51.10
CA ALA A 95 -7.81 49.85 -50.46
C ALA A 95 -8.99 50.07 -51.42
N THR A 96 -9.35 49.02 -52.17
CA THR A 96 -10.69 48.66 -52.70
C THR A 96 -10.62 47.56 -53.77
N ARG A 97 -9.66 46.64 -53.71
CA ARG A 97 -9.70 45.41 -54.51
C ARG A 97 -10.44 44.32 -53.74
N LYS A 98 -11.57 43.83 -54.28
CA LYS A 98 -12.28 42.67 -53.72
C LYS A 98 -11.28 41.52 -53.63
N PRO A 99 -11.11 40.86 -52.46
CA PRO A 99 -10.10 39.82 -52.30
C PRO A 99 -10.36 38.73 -53.33
N THR A 100 -9.32 38.36 -54.06
CA THR A 100 -9.37 37.31 -55.08
C THR A 100 -9.75 35.97 -54.42
N MET A 101 -10.27 35.02 -55.20
CA MET A 101 -10.68 33.73 -54.64
C MET A 101 -9.52 32.97 -53.98
N GLU A 102 -8.31 33.15 -54.51
CA GLU A 102 -7.09 32.56 -53.98
C GLU A 102 -6.70 33.18 -52.62
N ASP A 103 -6.79 34.51 -52.49
CA ASP A 103 -6.57 35.20 -51.21
C ASP A 103 -7.57 34.75 -50.13
N ARG A 104 -8.82 34.50 -50.51
CA ARG A 104 -9.86 33.97 -49.60
C ARG A 104 -9.54 32.55 -49.16
N GLN A 105 -9.06 31.71 -50.08
CA GLN A 105 -8.66 30.33 -49.77
C GLN A 105 -7.42 30.28 -48.88
N ALA A 106 -6.43 31.15 -49.10
CA ALA A 106 -5.25 31.29 -48.23
C ALA A 106 -5.61 31.82 -46.83
N ARG A 107 -6.54 32.78 -46.73
CA ARG A 107 -7.08 33.22 -45.43
C ARG A 107 -7.86 32.12 -44.72
N LEU A 108 -8.56 31.27 -45.47
CA LEU A 108 -9.30 30.16 -44.91
C LEU A 108 -8.36 29.02 -44.46
N SER A 109 -7.31 28.73 -45.21
CA SER A 109 -6.31 27.71 -44.83
C SER A 109 -5.52 28.15 -43.59
N THR A 110 -5.16 29.42 -43.48
CA THR A 110 -4.53 30.00 -42.28
C THR A 110 -5.47 30.01 -41.09
N LEU A 111 -6.77 30.26 -41.29
CA LEU A 111 -7.76 30.13 -40.22
C LEU A 111 -7.90 28.67 -39.77
N ARG A 112 -7.96 27.71 -40.70
CA ARG A 112 -8.00 26.28 -40.40
C ARG A 112 -6.74 25.81 -39.68
N SER A 113 -5.56 26.29 -40.06
CA SER A 113 -4.31 25.94 -39.37
C SER A 113 -4.28 26.51 -37.96
N LYS A 114 -4.75 27.75 -37.75
CA LYS A 114 -4.92 28.35 -36.42
C LYS A 114 -5.92 27.57 -35.54
N MET A 115 -7.06 27.17 -36.09
CA MET A 115 -8.05 26.34 -35.37
C MET A 115 -7.51 24.92 -35.05
N ALA A 116 -6.72 24.33 -35.97
CA ALA A 116 -6.07 23.06 -35.72
C ALA A 116 -4.97 23.17 -34.65
N ALA A 117 -4.23 24.28 -34.61
CA ALA A 117 -3.23 24.55 -33.59
C ALA A 117 -3.87 24.74 -32.21
N SER A 118 -4.96 25.50 -32.09
CA SER A 118 -5.65 25.70 -30.82
C SER A 118 -6.30 24.42 -30.29
N THR A 119 -6.95 23.63 -31.15
CA THR A 119 -7.51 22.33 -30.74
C THR A 119 -6.45 21.33 -30.30
N ARG A 120 -5.28 21.32 -30.94
CA ARG A 120 -4.13 20.51 -30.51
C ARG A 120 -3.53 21.00 -29.19
N ALA A 121 -3.39 22.31 -29.00
CA ALA A 121 -2.92 22.90 -27.75
C ALA A 121 -3.86 22.55 -26.59
N ASN A 122 -5.17 22.76 -26.75
CA ASN A 122 -6.16 22.40 -25.73
C ASN A 122 -6.14 20.90 -25.40
N ARG A 123 -6.00 20.04 -26.42
CA ARG A 123 -5.89 18.58 -26.20
C ARG A 123 -4.60 18.22 -25.46
N HIS A 124 -3.49 18.86 -25.81
CA HIS A 124 -2.22 18.67 -25.12
C HIS A 124 -2.33 19.09 -23.66
N ASP A 125 -2.96 20.23 -23.37
CA ASP A 125 -3.12 20.75 -22.02
C ASP A 125 -3.98 19.81 -21.17
N ILE A 126 -5.12 19.33 -21.70
CA ILE A 126 -5.96 18.32 -21.02
C ILE A 126 -5.17 17.04 -20.72
N LEU A 127 -4.38 16.54 -21.69
CA LEU A 127 -3.57 15.34 -21.48
C LEU A 127 -2.45 15.58 -20.47
N SER A 128 -1.84 16.77 -20.49
CA SER A 128 -0.80 17.16 -19.54
C SER A 128 -1.37 17.26 -18.13
N GLU A 129 -2.56 17.82 -17.96
CA GLU A 129 -3.26 17.92 -16.68
C GLU A 129 -3.68 16.53 -16.17
N GLN A 130 -4.20 15.66 -17.04
CA GLN A 130 -4.48 14.28 -16.70
C GLN A 130 -3.21 13.50 -16.31
N SER A 131 -2.09 13.73 -17.00
CA SER A 131 -0.81 13.10 -16.65
C SER A 131 -0.31 13.62 -15.30
N ARG A 132 -0.46 14.92 -15.04
CA ARG A 132 -0.09 15.58 -13.78
C ARG A 132 -0.95 15.06 -12.63
N SER A 133 -2.27 15.01 -12.79
CA SER A 133 -3.20 14.51 -11.77
C SER A 133 -2.95 13.03 -11.46
N ARG A 134 -2.68 12.19 -12.47
CA ARG A 134 -2.26 10.79 -12.26
C ARG A 134 -0.93 10.68 -11.55
N SER A 135 0.05 11.52 -11.90
CA SER A 135 1.36 11.54 -11.23
C SER A 135 1.24 11.97 -9.77
N LEU A 136 0.42 12.97 -9.47
CA LEU A 136 0.13 13.43 -8.12
C LEU A 136 -0.60 12.33 -7.33
N ALA A 137 -1.65 11.75 -7.89
CA ALA A 137 -2.37 10.65 -7.27
C ALA A 137 -1.45 9.46 -6.97
N SER A 138 -0.52 9.13 -7.87
CA SER A 138 0.50 8.09 -7.63
C SER A 138 1.45 8.44 -6.48
N LYS A 139 1.92 9.70 -6.43
CA LYS A 139 2.78 10.19 -5.34
C LYS A 139 2.05 10.19 -3.99
N LEU A 140 0.78 10.58 -3.96
CA LEU A 140 -0.09 10.59 -2.78
C LEU A 140 -0.41 9.18 -2.26
N LYS A 141 -0.48 8.18 -3.14
CA LYS A 141 -0.64 6.76 -2.74
C LYS A 141 0.53 6.24 -1.90
N ASN A 142 1.72 6.84 -2.01
CA ASN A 142 2.83 6.47 -1.16
C ASN A 142 2.66 7.11 0.25
N PRO A 143 2.46 6.32 1.31
CA PRO A 143 2.22 6.85 2.65
C PRO A 143 3.42 7.62 3.21
N SER A 144 4.63 7.41 2.70
CA SER A 144 5.80 8.21 3.09
C SER A 144 5.72 9.63 2.51
N THR A 145 5.36 9.74 1.24
CA THR A 145 5.19 11.03 0.56
C THR A 145 4.02 11.80 1.16
N SER A 146 2.88 11.15 1.40
CA SER A 146 1.73 11.77 2.08
C SER A 146 2.11 12.33 3.46
N ARG A 147 2.85 11.57 4.29
CA ARG A 147 3.35 12.06 5.59
C ARG A 147 4.32 13.24 5.45
N LYS A 148 5.18 13.24 4.43
CA LYS A 148 6.10 14.36 4.16
C LYS A 148 5.35 15.62 3.74
N LEU A 149 4.31 15.49 2.91
CA LEU A 149 3.46 16.60 2.50
C LEU A 149 2.70 17.20 3.68
N ALA A 150 2.03 16.37 4.49
CA ALA A 150 1.34 16.84 5.68
C ALA A 150 2.28 17.54 6.68
N LYS A 151 3.52 17.03 6.82
CA LYS A 151 4.55 17.70 7.63
C LYS A 151 4.97 19.05 7.04
N ALA A 152 5.13 19.14 5.72
CA ALA A 152 5.48 20.37 5.05
C ALA A 152 4.36 21.42 5.18
N GLU A 153 3.10 21.01 5.01
CA GLU A 153 1.92 21.84 5.22
C GLU A 153 1.86 22.36 6.66
N SER A 154 2.00 21.47 7.65
CA SER A 154 2.04 21.87 9.07
C SER A 154 3.19 22.82 9.39
N LEU A 155 4.36 22.67 8.75
CA LEU A 155 5.49 23.60 8.95
C LEU A 155 5.22 24.98 8.32
N LEU A 156 4.58 25.03 7.15
CA LEU A 156 4.18 26.29 6.52
C LEU A 156 3.13 27.00 7.36
N GLU A 157 2.08 26.29 7.80
CA GLU A 157 1.06 26.82 8.71
C GLU A 157 1.69 27.35 10.01
N GLN A 158 2.63 26.60 10.59
CA GLN A 158 3.35 27.03 11.78
C GLN A 158 4.20 28.28 11.56
N ARG A 159 4.74 28.49 10.35
CA ARG A 159 5.46 29.71 10.00
C ARG A 159 4.46 30.86 9.87
N ASP A 160 3.39 30.67 9.13
CA ASP A 160 2.39 31.70 8.86
C ASP A 160 1.70 32.18 10.16
N LEU A 161 1.42 31.27 11.10
CA LEU A 161 0.89 31.60 12.44
C LEU A 161 1.90 32.39 13.30
N ARG A 162 3.20 32.08 13.20
CA ARG A 162 4.23 32.87 13.90
C ARG A 162 4.39 34.25 13.29
N GLU A 163 4.28 34.36 11.97
CA GLU A 163 4.32 35.65 11.25
C GLU A 163 3.09 36.51 11.56
N SER A 164 1.90 35.90 11.76
CA SER A 164 0.69 36.59 12.20
C SER A 164 0.69 36.94 13.69
N GLY A 165 1.62 36.40 14.48
CA GLY A 165 1.71 36.61 15.93
C GLY A 165 0.70 35.81 16.75
N GLU A 166 0.08 34.80 16.16
CA GLU A 166 -0.84 33.89 16.84
C GLU A 166 -0.08 32.77 17.58
N ASP A 167 -0.63 32.33 18.71
CA ASP A 167 -0.07 31.20 19.46
C ASP A 167 -0.37 29.87 18.73
N VAL A 168 0.69 29.23 18.25
CA VAL A 168 0.67 27.95 17.55
C VAL A 168 -0.01 26.86 18.37
N GLU A 169 0.25 26.81 19.68
CA GLU A 169 -0.31 25.75 20.53
C GLU A 169 -1.81 25.97 20.72
N ARG A 170 -2.24 27.23 20.89
CA ARG A 170 -3.66 27.57 20.96
C ARG A 170 -4.39 27.22 19.67
N HIS A 171 -3.85 27.56 18.50
CA HIS A 171 -4.44 27.20 17.20
C HIS A 171 -4.53 25.68 17.04
N ARG A 172 -3.46 24.95 17.37
CA ARG A 172 -3.47 23.49 17.32
C ARG A 172 -4.53 22.88 18.25
N ASN A 173 -4.67 23.41 19.46
CA ASN A 173 -5.68 22.92 20.40
C ASN A 173 -7.11 23.16 19.89
N MET A 174 -7.35 24.24 19.14
CA MET A 174 -8.63 24.50 18.49
C MET A 174 -8.94 23.50 17.35
N THR A 175 -7.91 22.92 16.73
CA THR A 175 -8.11 21.91 15.67
C THR A 175 -8.43 20.52 16.21
N TYR A 176 -8.20 20.23 17.50
CA TYR A 176 -8.56 18.95 18.08
C TYR A 176 -10.08 18.85 18.23
N SER A 177 -10.66 17.88 17.53
CA SER A 177 -12.07 17.53 17.64
C SER A 177 -12.26 16.43 18.68
N LEU A 178 -13.42 16.43 19.35
CA LEU A 178 -13.84 15.36 20.27
C LEU A 178 -13.70 13.97 19.63
N GLU A 179 -14.00 13.86 18.33
CA GLU A 179 -13.89 12.60 17.60
C GLU A 179 -12.45 12.09 17.50
N ASP A 180 -11.47 13.00 17.44
CA ASP A 180 -10.06 12.64 17.32
C ASP A 180 -9.50 12.18 18.67
N ASP A 181 -9.93 12.81 19.77
CA ASP A 181 -9.65 12.35 21.13
C ASP A 181 -10.26 10.96 21.38
N GLU A 182 -11.51 10.74 20.99
CA GLU A 182 -12.13 9.42 21.10
C GLU A 182 -11.39 8.35 20.29
N LYS A 183 -10.95 8.67 19.06
CA LYS A 183 -10.15 7.75 18.24
C LYS A 183 -8.81 7.46 18.91
N TRP A 184 -8.20 8.46 19.53
CA TRP A 184 -6.95 8.31 20.26
C TRP A 184 -7.12 7.40 21.49
N ASP A 185 -8.16 7.62 22.29
CA ASP A 185 -8.48 6.78 23.45
C ASP A 185 -8.80 5.35 23.04
N LYS A 186 -9.62 5.16 21.98
CA LYS A 186 -9.89 3.84 21.40
C LYS A 186 -8.60 3.16 20.97
N LYS A 187 -7.64 3.89 20.39
CA LYS A 187 -6.32 3.35 20.01
C LYS A 187 -5.47 2.98 21.22
N LEU A 188 -5.49 3.78 22.28
CA LEU A 188 -4.79 3.51 23.54
C LEU A 188 -5.37 2.24 24.21
N GLN A 189 -6.70 2.15 24.32
CA GLN A 189 -7.41 0.98 24.83
C GLN A 189 -7.11 -0.28 23.99
N GLN A 190 -7.09 -0.16 22.65
CA GLN A 190 -6.68 -1.25 21.78
C GLN A 190 -5.22 -1.67 22.00
N LYS A 191 -4.32 -0.75 22.34
CA LYS A 191 -2.93 -1.07 22.67
C LYS A 191 -2.84 -1.80 24.01
N GLU A 192 -3.58 -1.36 25.03
CA GLU A 192 -3.61 -2.00 26.34
C GLU A 192 -4.22 -3.41 26.30
N THR A 193 -5.28 -3.62 25.53
CA THR A 193 -5.85 -4.97 25.32
C THR A 193 -4.86 -5.90 24.59
N ARG A 194 -4.05 -5.36 23.67
CA ARG A 194 -3.00 -6.11 22.95
C ARG A 194 -1.76 -6.42 23.79
N LYS A 195 -1.49 -5.65 24.84
CA LYS A 195 -0.40 -5.92 25.78
C LYS A 195 -0.62 -7.28 26.46
N ASP A 196 0.45 -8.04 26.61
CA ASP A 196 0.40 -9.31 27.33
C ASP A 196 0.19 -9.02 28.83
N GLN A 197 -0.96 -9.43 29.35
CA GLN A 197 -1.35 -9.24 30.75
C GLN A 197 -0.80 -10.36 31.66
N GLY A 198 0.01 -11.27 31.11
CA GLY A 198 0.61 -12.39 31.83
C GLY A 198 -0.16 -13.69 31.62
N THR A 199 0.09 -14.66 32.51
CA THR A 199 -0.51 -16.00 32.42
C THR A 199 -2.00 -15.94 32.78
N SER A 200 -2.84 -15.65 31.79
CA SER A 200 -4.29 -15.86 31.85
C SER A 200 -4.66 -17.30 31.50
N ASP A 201 -5.97 -17.60 31.44
CA ASP A 201 -6.51 -18.83 30.88
C ASP A 201 -5.96 -19.13 29.46
N PHE A 202 -5.83 -20.41 29.14
CA PHE A 202 -5.35 -20.89 27.84
C PHE A 202 -6.28 -20.45 26.70
N GLY A 203 -7.59 -20.30 26.96
CA GLY A 203 -8.56 -19.77 25.99
C GLY A 203 -8.22 -18.33 25.57
N ASN A 204 -7.93 -17.46 26.54
CA ASN A 204 -7.53 -16.07 26.28
C ASN A 204 -6.20 -15.99 25.51
N ALA A 205 -5.23 -16.85 25.84
CA ALA A 205 -3.96 -16.93 25.13
C ALA A 205 -4.16 -17.38 23.66
N ALA A 206 -5.02 -18.37 23.43
CA ALA A 206 -5.38 -18.83 22.09
C ALA A 206 -6.11 -17.74 21.29
N GLN A 207 -7.06 -17.03 21.89
CA GLN A 207 -7.76 -15.91 21.26
C GLN A 207 -6.79 -14.79 20.85
N ARG A 208 -5.81 -14.45 21.70
CA ARG A 208 -4.78 -13.45 21.39
C ARG A 208 -3.93 -13.88 20.19
N ALA A 209 -3.51 -15.15 20.17
CA ALA A 209 -2.75 -15.70 19.04
C ALA A 209 -3.57 -15.67 17.74
N TYR A 210 -4.84 -16.08 17.79
CA TYR A 210 -5.76 -16.01 16.66
C TYR A 210 -5.92 -14.57 16.14
N GLN A 211 -6.22 -13.61 17.02
CA GLN A 211 -6.36 -12.20 16.62
C GLN A 211 -5.07 -11.63 16.01
N ARG A 212 -3.89 -12.06 16.50
CA ARG A 212 -2.61 -11.69 15.91
C ARG A 212 -2.48 -12.25 14.49
N GLN A 213 -2.83 -13.51 14.27
CA GLN A 213 -2.80 -14.17 12.96
C GLN A 213 -3.78 -13.54 11.97
N VAL A 214 -5.01 -13.24 12.40
CA VAL A 214 -6.02 -12.54 11.58
C VAL A 214 -5.52 -11.17 11.13
N ARG A 215 -4.81 -10.43 11.98
CA ARG A 215 -4.21 -9.13 11.62
C ARG A 215 -3.05 -9.27 10.63
N LEU A 216 -2.32 -10.37 10.68
CA LEU A 216 -1.19 -10.63 9.77
C LEU A 216 -1.67 -11.11 8.39
N LEU A 217 -2.87 -11.70 8.32
CA LEU A 217 -3.47 -12.19 7.09
C LEU A 217 -3.69 -11.04 6.09
N LYS A 218 -3.14 -11.20 4.89
CA LYS A 218 -3.34 -10.28 3.76
C LYS A 218 -4.17 -11.01 2.69
N PRO A 219 -5.50 -10.81 2.64
CA PRO A 219 -6.34 -11.50 1.68
C PRO A 219 -6.09 -10.97 0.26
N ASN A 220 -6.02 -11.89 -0.71
CA ASN A 220 -5.84 -11.53 -2.12
C ASN A 220 -7.21 -11.25 -2.76
N ILE A 221 -7.61 -9.97 -2.75
CA ILE A 221 -8.95 -9.52 -3.16
C ILE A 221 -9.25 -9.87 -4.62
N ALA A 222 -8.24 -9.84 -5.49
CA ALA A 222 -8.40 -10.13 -6.92
C ALA A 222 -8.69 -11.62 -7.18
N GLU A 223 -8.01 -12.53 -6.49
CA GLU A 223 -8.29 -13.98 -6.56
C GLU A 223 -9.69 -14.28 -6.05
N TYR A 224 -10.07 -13.69 -4.91
CA TYR A 224 -11.40 -13.84 -4.34
C TYR A 224 -12.51 -13.38 -5.30
N GLN A 225 -12.33 -12.24 -5.96
CA GLN A 225 -13.31 -11.73 -6.95
C GLN A 225 -13.45 -12.68 -8.14
N LYS A 226 -12.34 -13.21 -8.66
CA LYS A 226 -12.36 -14.20 -9.77
C LYS A 226 -13.10 -15.46 -9.36
N GLU A 227 -12.77 -16.04 -8.20
CA GLU A 227 -13.42 -17.25 -7.70
C GLU A 227 -14.92 -17.01 -7.46
N LYS A 228 -15.29 -15.84 -6.93
CA LYS A 228 -16.68 -15.43 -6.76
C LYS A 228 -17.42 -15.37 -8.09
N GLU A 229 -16.84 -14.76 -9.12
CA GLU A 229 -17.44 -14.69 -10.46
C GLU A 229 -17.55 -16.07 -11.12
N GLU A 230 -16.54 -16.93 -10.98
CA GLU A 230 -16.55 -18.31 -11.50
C GLU A 230 -17.62 -19.16 -10.82
N ARG A 231 -17.78 -19.03 -9.50
CA ARG A 231 -18.86 -19.68 -8.75
C ARG A 231 -20.22 -19.16 -9.17
N ALA A 232 -20.37 -17.85 -9.35
CA ALA A 232 -21.61 -17.25 -9.84
C ALA A 232 -21.96 -17.71 -11.26
N LYS A 233 -20.97 -17.84 -12.16
CA LYS A 233 -21.15 -18.41 -13.52
C LYS A 233 -21.56 -19.87 -13.47
N THR A 234 -20.92 -20.67 -12.62
CA THR A 234 -21.25 -22.09 -12.42
C THR A 234 -22.68 -22.26 -11.90
N TYR A 235 -23.07 -21.44 -10.92
CA TYR A 235 -24.45 -21.39 -10.41
C TYR A 235 -25.46 -20.95 -11.50
N SER A 236 -25.11 -19.95 -12.31
CA SER A 236 -25.95 -19.49 -13.43
C SER A 236 -26.10 -20.52 -14.56
N ASN A 237 -25.11 -21.38 -14.76
CA ASN A 237 -25.11 -22.42 -15.80
C ASN A 237 -25.70 -23.76 -15.32
N SER A 238 -25.91 -23.93 -14.01
CA SER A 238 -26.61 -25.07 -13.45
C SER A 238 -28.12 -24.91 -13.66
N PRO A 239 -28.85 -25.92 -14.16
CA PRO A 239 -30.31 -25.83 -14.29
C PRO A 239 -30.93 -25.52 -12.92
N PRO A 240 -32.04 -24.75 -12.86
CA PRO A 240 -32.58 -24.24 -11.62
C PRO A 240 -33.24 -25.36 -10.80
N SER A 241 -32.45 -26.20 -10.13
CA SER A 241 -32.93 -27.05 -9.04
C SER A 241 -33.00 -26.22 -7.76
N LYS A 242 -33.82 -25.16 -7.78
CA LYS A 242 -34.24 -24.49 -6.55
C LYS A 242 -35.25 -25.41 -5.86
N PRO A 243 -35.01 -25.91 -4.64
CA PRO A 243 -36.10 -26.47 -3.85
C PRO A 243 -37.07 -25.32 -3.55
N LEU A 244 -38.29 -25.41 -4.08
CA LEU A 244 -39.36 -24.47 -3.77
C LEU A 244 -39.80 -24.73 -2.31
N VAL A 245 -39.15 -24.07 -1.35
CA VAL A 245 -39.51 -24.20 0.07
C VAL A 245 -40.86 -23.52 0.29
N ARG A 246 -41.94 -24.31 0.31
CA ARG A 246 -43.30 -23.85 0.59
C ARG A 246 -43.47 -23.67 2.11
N LYS A 247 -43.59 -22.43 2.59
CA LYS A 247 -43.98 -22.16 3.98
C LYS A 247 -45.41 -22.69 4.24
N PRO A 248 -45.76 -23.11 5.47
CA PRO A 248 -47.03 -23.77 5.78
C PRO A 248 -48.30 -22.91 5.60
N LYS A 249 -48.17 -21.62 5.25
CA LYS A 249 -49.29 -20.68 5.12
C LYS A 249 -49.37 -20.01 3.74
N GLY A 250 -49.30 -20.83 2.69
CA GLY A 250 -49.86 -20.56 1.34
C GLY A 250 -49.38 -19.32 0.57
N THR A 251 -48.55 -18.45 1.14
CA THR A 251 -48.14 -17.18 0.53
C THR A 251 -46.83 -17.43 -0.21
N ILE A 252 -46.88 -17.32 -1.54
CA ILE A 252 -45.71 -17.37 -2.42
C ILE A 252 -45.11 -15.96 -2.42
N GLU A 253 -44.18 -15.70 -1.51
CA GLU A 253 -43.36 -14.49 -1.57
C GLU A 253 -42.14 -14.75 -2.44
N ASN A 254 -42.07 -14.07 -3.59
CA ASN A 254 -40.83 -13.95 -4.34
C ASN A 254 -39.87 -13.09 -3.51
N TYR A 255 -39.00 -13.72 -2.72
CA TYR A 255 -37.84 -13.05 -2.16
C TYR A 255 -36.95 -12.60 -3.33
N THR A 256 -37.13 -11.35 -3.75
CA THR A 256 -36.10 -10.65 -4.48
C THR A 256 -34.87 -10.67 -3.59
N ALA A 257 -33.83 -11.34 -4.08
CA ALA A 257 -32.56 -11.50 -3.39
C ALA A 257 -32.14 -10.14 -2.81
N ARG A 258 -32.08 -10.06 -1.48
CA ARG A 258 -31.28 -9.04 -0.83
C ARG A 258 -29.87 -9.20 -1.39
N VAL A 259 -29.35 -8.14 -1.98
CA VAL A 259 -27.99 -8.04 -2.53
C VAL A 259 -27.02 -8.47 -1.42
N GLY A 260 -26.61 -9.74 -1.39
CA GLY A 260 -25.75 -10.30 -0.34
C GLY A 260 -26.07 -11.72 0.12
N GLU A 261 -27.29 -12.22 -0.07
CA GLU A 261 -27.62 -13.63 0.19
C GLU A 261 -27.67 -14.40 -1.14
N GLU A 262 -26.49 -14.65 -1.71
CA GLU A 262 -26.33 -15.82 -2.57
C GLU A 262 -26.65 -17.02 -1.67
N ALA A 263 -27.62 -17.85 -2.03
CA ALA A 263 -27.85 -19.11 -1.35
C ALA A 263 -26.55 -19.91 -1.46
N GLU A 264 -25.72 -19.84 -0.41
CA GLU A 264 -24.47 -20.56 -0.31
C GLU A 264 -24.83 -22.04 -0.22
N GLU A 265 -25.01 -22.67 -1.37
CA GLU A 265 -24.94 -24.12 -1.46
C GLU A 265 -23.60 -24.52 -0.86
N ILE A 266 -23.65 -25.18 0.31
CA ILE A 266 -22.48 -25.51 1.11
C ILE A 266 -21.76 -26.66 0.39
N HIS A 267 -20.90 -26.30 -0.55
CA HIS A 267 -20.03 -27.23 -1.26
C HIS A 267 -18.89 -27.65 -0.32
N TYR A 268 -19.15 -28.66 0.49
CA TYR A 268 -18.14 -29.24 1.40
C TYR A 268 -17.38 -30.38 0.71
N GLY A 269 -16.05 -30.41 0.89
CA GLY A 269 -15.20 -31.53 0.46
C GLY A 269 -14.79 -31.55 -1.03
N THR A 270 -15.29 -30.64 -1.86
CA THR A 270 -14.91 -30.54 -3.29
C THR A 270 -13.77 -29.55 -3.56
N HIS A 271 -13.46 -28.67 -2.59
CA HIS A 271 -12.40 -27.67 -2.74
C HIS A 271 -11.02 -28.31 -2.72
N ARG A 272 -10.28 -28.14 -3.83
CA ARG A 272 -8.87 -28.51 -3.95
C ARG A 272 -8.07 -27.21 -4.07
N PRO A 273 -7.40 -26.76 -2.99
CA PRO A 273 -6.60 -25.54 -3.04
C PRO A 273 -5.47 -25.66 -4.06
N SER A 274 -5.03 -24.54 -4.61
CA SER A 274 -3.81 -24.51 -5.40
C SER A 274 -2.58 -24.82 -4.54
N ASP A 275 -1.54 -25.36 -5.15
CA ASP A 275 -0.27 -25.66 -4.47
C ASP A 275 0.35 -24.39 -3.84
N ASP A 276 0.24 -23.24 -4.51
CA ASP A 276 0.68 -21.95 -3.94
C ASP A 276 -0.06 -21.61 -2.65
N ALA A 277 -1.38 -21.84 -2.60
CA ALA A 277 -2.16 -21.63 -1.38
C ALA A 277 -1.70 -22.54 -0.24
N MET A 278 -1.32 -23.79 -0.54
CA MET A 278 -0.76 -24.72 0.45
C MET A 278 0.60 -24.26 0.96
N ASP A 279 1.50 -23.81 0.07
CA ASP A 279 2.81 -23.31 0.45
C ASP A 279 2.70 -22.06 1.34
N ARG A 280 1.76 -21.15 1.06
CA ARG A 280 1.46 -19.99 1.93
C ARG A 280 1.06 -20.43 3.35
N VAL A 281 0.24 -21.47 3.47
CA VAL A 281 -0.16 -22.04 4.78
C VAL A 281 1.03 -22.67 5.49
N VAL A 282 1.86 -23.44 4.79
CA VAL A 282 3.06 -24.08 5.36
C VAL A 282 4.04 -23.03 5.89
N GLN A 283 4.30 -21.97 5.11
CA GLN A 283 5.13 -20.85 5.53
C GLN A 283 4.58 -20.19 6.80
N HIS A 284 3.27 -19.93 6.85
CA HIS A 284 2.63 -19.36 8.04
C HIS A 284 2.76 -20.28 9.27
N LEU A 285 2.60 -21.59 9.11
CA LEU A 285 2.78 -22.55 10.20
C LEU A 285 4.22 -22.60 10.72
N ASN A 286 5.20 -22.53 9.83
CA ASN A 286 6.62 -22.45 10.21
C ASN A 286 6.92 -21.15 10.96
N HIS A 287 6.35 -20.03 10.52
CA HIS A 287 6.48 -18.76 11.21
C HIS A 287 5.88 -18.82 12.63
N GLU A 288 4.66 -19.34 12.78
CA GLU A 288 4.03 -19.47 14.11
C GLU A 288 4.85 -20.38 15.03
N LYS A 289 5.42 -21.46 14.49
CA LYS A 289 6.32 -22.34 15.25
C LYS A 289 7.55 -21.60 15.77
N GLN A 290 8.18 -20.76 14.95
CA GLN A 290 9.30 -19.93 15.37
C GLN A 290 8.88 -18.94 16.47
N VAL A 291 7.71 -18.31 16.33
CA VAL A 291 7.16 -17.40 17.35
C VAL A 291 6.96 -18.13 18.69
N ILE A 292 6.42 -19.35 18.66
CA ILE A 292 6.23 -20.18 19.86
C ILE A 292 7.57 -20.56 20.49
N GLN A 293 8.56 -20.98 19.69
CA GLN A 293 9.91 -21.31 20.18
C GLN A 293 10.57 -20.11 20.85
N ASN A 294 10.41 -18.91 20.27
CA ASN A 294 11.01 -17.68 20.77
C ASN A 294 10.22 -17.02 21.92
N ARG A 295 9.08 -17.60 22.35
CA ARG A 295 8.27 -17.06 23.46
C ARG A 295 9.05 -17.05 24.78
N SER A 296 9.83 -18.10 25.03
CA SER A 296 10.68 -18.18 26.23
C SER A 296 12.09 -17.69 25.90
N ARG A 297 12.30 -16.38 26.02
CA ARG A 297 13.63 -15.78 25.82
C ARG A 297 14.60 -16.20 26.92
N ARG A 298 15.79 -16.68 26.54
CA ARG A 298 16.91 -16.90 27.47
C ARG A 298 17.33 -15.54 28.03
N ARG A 299 17.54 -15.46 29.35
CA ARG A 299 18.18 -14.30 29.99
C ARG A 299 19.67 -14.59 30.05
N GLU A 300 20.47 -13.62 29.64
CA GLU A 300 21.93 -13.69 29.79
C GLU A 300 22.30 -13.77 31.27
N GLU A 301 23.37 -14.51 31.54
CA GLU A 301 23.89 -14.70 32.87
C GLU A 301 24.96 -13.65 33.10
N GLN A 302 24.89 -12.94 34.23
CA GLN A 302 25.92 -11.98 34.62
C GLN A 302 27.11 -12.78 35.13
N GLU A 303 28.30 -12.56 34.55
CA GLU A 303 29.53 -13.24 34.94
C GLU A 303 29.94 -12.91 36.38
N ASP A 304 29.60 -11.70 36.85
CA ASP A 304 29.91 -11.20 38.19
C ASP A 304 28.92 -11.67 39.28
N ALA A 305 27.86 -12.40 38.93
CA ALA A 305 26.87 -12.83 39.89
C ALA A 305 27.38 -14.04 40.71
N GLU A 306 27.16 -14.01 42.03
CA GLU A 306 27.54 -15.11 42.92
C GLU A 306 26.94 -16.46 42.47
N VAL A 307 27.81 -17.42 42.20
CA VAL A 307 27.45 -18.75 41.75
C VAL A 307 27.00 -19.58 42.95
N ASN A 308 25.69 -19.66 43.15
CA ASN A 308 25.07 -20.41 44.24
C ASN A 308 24.63 -21.84 43.84
N TYR A 309 25.16 -22.39 42.76
CA TYR A 309 24.76 -23.70 42.22
C TYR A 309 25.98 -24.51 41.74
N ILE A 310 25.86 -25.84 41.81
CA ILE A 310 26.90 -26.78 41.36
C ILE A 310 26.56 -27.35 39.96
N ASN A 311 25.28 -27.59 39.67
CA ASN A 311 24.81 -28.11 38.38
C ASN A 311 23.67 -27.25 37.81
N ASP A 312 23.34 -27.45 36.52
CA ASP A 312 22.27 -26.71 35.85
C ASP A 312 20.89 -26.99 36.46
N GLY A 313 20.64 -28.21 36.94
CA GLY A 313 19.39 -28.54 37.63
C GLY A 313 19.19 -27.71 38.90
N ASN A 314 20.22 -27.59 39.72
CA ASN A 314 20.27 -26.81 40.95
C ASN A 314 20.16 -25.32 40.62
N LYS A 315 20.79 -24.84 39.54
CA LYS A 315 20.60 -23.46 39.05
C LYS A 315 19.13 -23.14 38.78
N HIS A 316 18.43 -24.02 38.06
CA HIS A 316 17.00 -23.84 37.76
C HIS A 316 16.14 -23.94 39.02
N PHE A 317 16.49 -24.84 39.95
CA PHE A 317 15.82 -25.00 41.23
C PHE A 317 16.00 -23.76 42.12
N ASN A 318 17.22 -23.26 42.31
CA ASN A 318 17.51 -22.02 43.02
C ASN A 318 16.81 -20.83 42.37
N LYS A 319 16.75 -20.76 41.03
CA LYS A 319 15.97 -19.74 40.33
C LYS A 319 14.47 -19.86 40.57
N LYS A 320 13.94 -21.08 40.76
CA LYS A 320 12.55 -21.29 41.16
C LYS A 320 12.33 -20.79 42.59
N LEU A 321 13.17 -21.19 43.55
CA LEU A 321 13.10 -20.72 44.93
C LEU A 321 13.16 -19.19 45.00
N LYS A 322 14.07 -18.58 44.25
CA LYS A 322 14.19 -17.13 44.17
C LYS A 322 12.88 -16.43 43.77
N ARG A 323 12.16 -16.96 42.78
CA ARG A 323 10.88 -16.36 42.33
C ARG A 323 9.79 -16.37 43.40
N PHE A 324 9.77 -17.37 44.28
CA PHE A 324 8.70 -17.52 45.29
C PHE A 324 9.08 -16.92 46.64
N TYR A 325 10.32 -17.12 47.09
CA TYR A 325 10.74 -16.83 48.45
C TYR A 325 11.60 -15.57 48.58
N ASP A 326 12.16 -15.01 47.50
CA ASP A 326 13.03 -13.81 47.61
C ASP A 326 12.32 -12.62 48.24
N LYS A 327 11.00 -12.51 48.05
CA LYS A 327 10.22 -11.43 48.66
C LYS A 327 10.24 -11.50 50.19
N GLU A 328 10.14 -12.72 50.74
CA GLU A 328 10.04 -12.95 52.19
C GLU A 328 11.42 -13.16 52.84
N THR A 329 12.42 -13.60 52.07
CA THR A 329 13.78 -13.93 52.56
C THR A 329 14.80 -12.82 52.31
N LYS A 330 14.35 -11.64 51.88
CA LYS A 330 15.21 -10.50 51.56
C LYS A 330 16.05 -10.06 52.76
N GLU A 331 15.43 -9.93 53.92
CA GLU A 331 16.10 -9.53 55.17
C GLU A 331 17.16 -10.56 55.61
N ILE A 332 16.84 -11.85 55.53
CA ILE A 332 17.79 -12.93 55.86
C ILE A 332 19.02 -12.87 54.95
N ARG A 333 18.82 -12.60 53.65
CA ARG A 333 19.90 -12.43 52.68
C ARG A 333 20.77 -11.21 53.02
N GLU A 334 20.15 -10.05 53.26
CA GLU A 334 20.87 -8.83 53.63
C GLU A 334 21.66 -9.02 54.94
N ASN A 335 21.11 -9.74 55.91
CA ASN A 335 21.80 -10.07 57.16
C ASN A 335 23.00 -10.99 56.92
N LEU A 336 22.88 -11.98 56.02
CA LEU A 336 24.02 -12.82 55.62
C LEU A 336 25.11 -12.00 54.93
N GLU A 337 24.74 -11.12 54.00
CA GLU A 337 25.65 -10.21 53.30
C GLU A 337 26.30 -9.20 54.26
N ARG A 338 25.60 -8.79 55.31
CA ARG A 338 26.07 -7.88 56.38
C ARG A 338 26.89 -8.59 57.47
N GLY A 339 27.05 -9.91 57.40
CA GLY A 339 27.88 -10.66 58.36
C GLY A 339 27.15 -11.15 59.62
N THR A 340 25.89 -11.59 59.47
CA THR A 340 25.10 -12.29 60.51
C THR A 340 24.92 -11.51 61.83
N ALA A 341 24.96 -10.18 61.77
CA ALA A 341 24.58 -9.34 62.91
C ALA A 341 23.05 -9.30 63.01
N LEU A 342 22.50 -10.00 64.01
CA LEU A 342 21.07 -9.96 64.37
C LEU A 342 20.65 -8.58 64.89
#